data_AF-S0IU32-F1
#
_entry.id   AF-S0IU32-F1
#
_cell.length_a   1.000
_cell.length_b   1.000
_cell.length_c   1.000
_cell.angle_alpha   90.00
_cell.angle_beta   90.00
_cell.angle_gamma   90.00
#
_symmetry.space_group_name_H-M   'P 1'
#
loop_
_entity.id
_entity.type
_entity.pdbx_description
1 polymer ?
#
loop_
_entity_poly.entity_id
_entity_poly.type
_entity_poly.pdbx_seq_one_letter_code
_entity_poly.pdbx_strand_id
1 'polypeptide(L)'
;MELISFGDMVKLYEYYTERYSGRLKNSELLYSIRDLRNATAHSNCLINKLQKGINKPSVKIIKFVSNIDGIGASMRKSKLSNEFLYDFVSLLYVYNEFINVDVVKEKRFKQIQEFIDGCAVKNKEYFDKNECIKTAYTFVKKVIDYIYEPC
;
A
#
# COMPACT_ATOMS: atom_id res chain seq x y z
N MET A 1 -5.42 -20.62 -11.61
CA MET A 1 -6.79 -20.36 -12.08
C MET A 1 -7.53 -19.67 -10.94
N GLU A 2 -8.17 -18.53 -11.19
CA GLU A 2 -9.07 -17.93 -10.21
C GLU A 2 -10.50 -18.38 -10.49
N LEU A 3 -11.22 -18.78 -9.45
CA LEU A 3 -12.62 -19.22 -9.56
C LEU A 3 -13.58 -18.04 -9.69
N ILE A 4 -13.24 -16.90 -9.08
CA ILE A 4 -13.97 -15.63 -9.14
C ILE A 4 -12.98 -14.48 -9.28
N SER A 5 -13.39 -13.39 -9.91
CA SER A 5 -12.55 -12.18 -9.96
C SER A 5 -12.39 -11.59 -8.56
N PHE A 6 -11.29 -10.88 -8.31
CA PHE A 6 -11.12 -10.16 -7.04
C PHE A 6 -12.25 -9.15 -6.81
N GLY A 7 -12.71 -8.47 -7.87
CA GLY A 7 -13.84 -7.53 -7.77
C GLY A 7 -15.13 -8.21 -7.31
N ASP A 8 -15.44 -9.41 -7.83
CA ASP A 8 -16.63 -10.15 -7.39
C ASP A 8 -16.46 -10.74 -5.99
N MET A 9 -15.23 -11.08 -5.58
CA MET A 9 -14.93 -11.43 -4.20
C MET A 9 -15.21 -10.25 -3.25
N VAL A 10 -14.81 -9.02 -3.61
CA VAL A 10 -15.12 -7.83 -2.79
C VAL A 10 -16.63 -7.63 -2.67
N LYS A 11 -17.40 -7.75 -3.77
CA LYS A 11 -18.87 -7.67 -3.73
C LYS A 11 -19.48 -8.73 -2.80
N LEU A 12 -18.98 -9.96 -2.86
CA LEU A 12 -19.42 -11.05 -1.98
C LEU A 12 -19.10 -10.74 -0.50
N TYR A 13 -17.91 -10.18 -0.24
CA TYR A 13 -17.49 -9.75 1.10
C TYR A 13 -18.42 -8.67 1.66
N GLU A 14 -18.76 -7.66 0.86
CA GLU A 14 -19.69 -6.59 1.22
C GLU A 14 -21.09 -7.13 1.49
N TYR A 15 -21.61 -7.96 0.58
CA TYR A 15 -22.90 -8.63 0.73
C TYR A 15 -23.02 -9.41 2.05
N TYR A 16 -21.95 -10.10 2.45
CA TYR A 16 -21.90 -10.82 3.72
C TYR A 16 -21.83 -9.86 4.92
N THR A 17 -21.01 -8.82 4.83
CA THR A 17 -20.81 -7.84 5.92
C THR A 17 -22.07 -7.03 6.22
N GLU A 18 -22.88 -6.73 5.20
CA GLU A 18 -24.19 -6.08 5.35
C GLU A 18 -25.20 -6.95 6.13
N ARG A 19 -25.16 -8.27 5.94
CA ARG A 19 -26.06 -9.23 6.58
C ARG A 19 -25.61 -9.64 7.97
N TYR A 20 -24.30 -9.71 8.17
CA TYR A 20 -23.67 -10.20 9.38
C TYR A 20 -22.65 -9.17 9.86
N SER A 21 -23.16 -8.01 10.29
CA SER A 21 -22.33 -6.89 10.75
C SER A 21 -21.42 -7.29 11.92
N GLY A 22 -20.19 -6.77 11.91
CA GLY A 22 -19.18 -7.04 12.94
C GLY A 22 -18.50 -8.41 12.88
N ARG A 23 -18.83 -9.27 11.91
CA ARG A 23 -18.19 -10.59 11.76
C ARG A 23 -16.88 -10.53 10.97
N LEU A 24 -16.77 -9.59 10.04
CA LEU A 24 -15.60 -9.43 9.18
C LEU A 24 -14.94 -8.06 9.42
N LYS A 25 -13.68 -7.96 9.00
CA LYS A 25 -12.93 -6.69 8.98
C LYS A 25 -13.58 -5.74 7.97
N ASN A 26 -13.27 -4.46 8.08
CA ASN A 26 -13.86 -3.45 7.21
C ASN A 26 -13.34 -3.57 5.76
N SER A 27 -14.25 -3.50 4.77
CA SER A 27 -13.96 -3.70 3.34
C SER A 27 -13.52 -2.45 2.57
N GLU A 28 -13.53 -1.26 3.19
CA GLU A 28 -13.32 0.06 2.56
C GLU A 28 -12.10 0.10 1.65
N LEU A 29 -11.01 -0.57 2.04
CA LEU A 29 -9.73 -0.55 1.34
C LEU A 29 -9.56 -1.69 0.33
N LEU A 30 -10.50 -2.63 0.25
CA LEU A 30 -10.39 -3.76 -0.68
C LEU A 30 -10.46 -3.30 -2.14
N TYR A 31 -11.18 -2.21 -2.45
CA TYR A 31 -11.19 -1.66 -3.81
C TYR A 31 -9.85 -1.06 -4.22
N SER A 32 -9.12 -0.39 -3.32
CA SER A 32 -7.73 0.04 -3.58
C SER A 32 -6.83 -1.14 -3.94
N ILE A 33 -7.00 -2.28 -3.26
CA ILE A 33 -6.23 -3.50 -3.56
C ILE A 33 -6.61 -4.08 -4.93
N ARG A 34 -7.91 -4.08 -5.27
CA ARG A 34 -8.40 -4.48 -6.58
C ARG A 34 -7.74 -3.64 -7.68
N ASP A 35 -7.72 -2.33 -7.51
CA ASP A 35 -7.25 -1.39 -8.54
C ASP A 35 -5.73 -1.48 -8.73
N LEU A 36 -4.97 -1.56 -7.64
CA LEU A 36 -3.54 -1.84 -7.71
C LEU A 36 -3.24 -3.16 -8.40
N ARG A 37 -3.96 -4.22 -8.02
CA ARG A 37 -3.81 -5.55 -8.63
C ARG A 37 -4.09 -5.50 -10.14
N ASN A 38 -5.18 -4.85 -10.55
CA ASN A 38 -5.50 -4.68 -11.96
C ASN A 38 -4.40 -3.92 -12.70
N ALA A 39 -3.90 -2.81 -12.12
CA ALA A 39 -2.83 -2.03 -12.72
C ALA A 39 -1.54 -2.86 -12.92
N THR A 40 -1.19 -3.73 -11.96
CA THR A 40 -0.04 -4.66 -12.09
C THR A 40 -0.25 -5.71 -13.18
N ALA A 41 -1.47 -6.21 -13.36
CA ALA A 41 -1.78 -7.26 -14.35
C ALA A 41 -1.77 -6.72 -15.80
N HIS A 42 -2.08 -5.44 -15.99
CA HIS A 42 -2.16 -4.81 -17.31
C HIS A 42 -0.85 -4.15 -17.79
N SER A 43 0.30 -4.45 -17.17
CA SER A 43 1.62 -3.90 -17.53
C SER A 43 1.72 -2.36 -17.52
N ASN A 44 0.90 -1.69 -16.71
CA ASN A 44 1.02 -0.25 -16.52
C ASN A 44 2.27 0.08 -15.69
N CYS A 45 3.07 1.05 -16.14
CA CYS A 45 4.21 1.52 -15.35
C CYS A 45 3.70 2.34 -14.14
N LEU A 46 3.60 1.69 -12.99
CA LEU A 46 3.04 2.25 -11.75
C LEU A 46 3.81 3.46 -11.23
N ILE A 47 5.12 3.50 -11.48
CA ILE A 47 6.00 4.58 -11.03
C ILE A 47 6.09 5.76 -12.01
N ASN A 48 5.45 5.67 -13.19
CA ASN A 48 5.52 6.73 -14.21
C ASN A 48 4.86 8.05 -13.75
N LYS A 49 3.95 8.01 -12.78
CA LYS A 49 3.21 9.18 -12.29
C LYS A 49 3.23 9.26 -10.78
N LEU A 50 4.42 9.41 -10.18
CA LEU A 50 4.59 9.59 -8.72
C LEU A 50 4.36 11.02 -8.22
N GLN A 51 3.99 11.93 -9.11
CA GLN A 51 3.70 13.32 -8.76
C GLN A 51 2.47 13.42 -7.85
N LYS A 52 2.35 14.54 -7.14
CA LYS A 52 1.19 14.84 -6.30
C LYS A 52 -0.10 14.73 -7.15
N GLY A 53 -1.05 13.94 -6.69
CA GLY A 53 -2.30 13.71 -7.38
C GLY A 53 -3.49 14.42 -6.72
N ILE A 54 -4.69 13.96 -7.08
CA ILE A 54 -5.96 14.44 -6.55
C ILE A 54 -6.69 13.38 -5.71
N ASN A 55 -6.02 12.25 -5.42
CA ASN A 55 -6.62 11.19 -4.62
C ASN A 55 -7.01 11.72 -3.24
N LYS A 56 -8.14 11.24 -2.72
CA LYS A 56 -8.65 11.55 -1.39
C LYS A 56 -8.43 10.33 -0.50
N PRO A 57 -7.30 10.25 0.23
CA PRO A 57 -6.98 9.07 1.00
C PRO A 57 -7.96 8.88 2.16
N SER A 58 -8.26 7.61 2.47
CA SER A 58 -9.05 7.24 3.65
C SER A 58 -8.45 7.82 4.93
N VAL A 59 -9.33 8.27 5.85
CA VAL A 59 -8.94 8.72 7.19
C VAL A 59 -8.14 7.65 7.94
N LYS A 60 -8.46 6.37 7.71
CA LYS A 60 -7.77 5.23 8.33
C LYS A 60 -6.29 5.19 7.90
N ILE A 61 -6.02 5.32 6.61
CA ILE A 61 -4.65 5.36 6.08
C ILE A 61 -3.91 6.62 6.50
N ILE A 62 -4.58 7.79 6.52
CA ILE A 62 -3.96 9.02 7.02
C ILE A 62 -3.51 8.85 8.48
N LYS A 63 -4.37 8.28 9.34
CA LYS A 63 -4.07 8.04 10.76
C LYS A 63 -2.95 7.02 10.94
N PHE A 64 -2.99 5.92 10.19
CA PHE A 64 -1.93 4.92 10.19
C PHE A 64 -0.57 5.56 9.85
N VAL A 65 -0.50 6.30 8.74
CA VAL A 65 0.75 6.95 8.29
C VAL A 65 1.18 8.09 9.22
N SER A 66 0.26 8.71 9.97
CA SER A 66 0.63 9.77 10.92
C SER A 66 1.39 9.28 12.14
N ASN A 67 1.34 7.97 12.44
CA ASN A 67 2.09 7.36 13.54
C ASN A 67 3.54 7.02 13.15
N ILE A 68 3.93 7.25 11.89
CA ILE A 68 5.23 6.85 11.36
C ILE A 68 6.22 8.01 11.53
N ASP A 69 7.24 7.77 12.33
CA ASP A 69 8.29 8.75 12.59
C ASP A 69 8.98 9.19 11.30
N GLY A 70 9.22 10.50 11.21
CA GLY A 70 9.78 11.14 10.02
C GLY A 70 8.81 11.31 8.85
N ILE A 71 7.54 10.91 8.94
CA ILE A 71 6.50 11.27 7.95
C ILE A 71 5.65 12.44 8.44
N GLY A 72 6.12 13.65 8.12
CA GLY A 72 5.41 14.90 8.44
C GLY A 72 4.10 15.09 7.65
N ALA A 73 3.26 16.02 8.12
CA ALA A 73 1.94 16.29 7.52
C ALA A 73 2.00 16.69 6.03
N SER A 74 3.00 17.48 5.63
CA SER A 74 3.20 17.88 4.23
C SER A 74 3.53 16.69 3.33
N MET A 75 4.47 15.83 3.77
CA MET A 75 4.83 14.61 3.05
C MET A 75 3.62 13.68 2.94
N ARG A 76 2.90 13.44 4.05
CA ARG A 76 1.68 12.62 4.07
C ARG A 76 0.63 13.14 3.09
N LYS A 77 0.32 14.45 3.12
CA LYS A 77 -0.64 15.08 2.20
C LYS A 77 -0.20 14.94 0.74
N SER A 78 1.08 15.14 0.45
CA SER A 78 1.62 15.04 -0.91
C SER A 78 1.59 13.60 -1.42
N LYS A 79 2.13 12.66 -0.64
CA LYS A 79 2.33 11.27 -1.08
C LYS A 79 1.05 10.45 -1.09
N LEU A 80 0.14 10.63 -0.12
CA LEU A 80 -1.15 9.93 -0.13
C LEU A 80 -2.17 10.53 -1.12
N SER A 81 -1.90 11.72 -1.68
CA SER A 81 -2.70 12.24 -2.80
C SER A 81 -2.35 11.59 -4.13
N ASN A 82 -1.24 10.85 -4.20
CA ASN A 82 -0.91 10.01 -5.34
C ASN A 82 -1.63 8.67 -5.21
N GLU A 83 -2.34 8.25 -6.25
CA GLU A 83 -3.18 7.04 -6.26
C GLU A 83 -2.35 5.77 -6.04
N PHE A 84 -1.28 5.56 -6.81
CA PHE A 84 -0.43 4.38 -6.66
C PHE A 84 0.18 4.28 -5.26
N LEU A 85 0.74 5.37 -4.72
CA LEU A 85 1.32 5.36 -3.38
C LEU A 85 0.26 5.09 -2.31
N TYR A 86 -0.94 5.65 -2.47
CA TYR A 86 -2.04 5.38 -1.56
C TYR A 86 -2.51 3.93 -1.61
N ASP A 87 -2.71 3.36 -2.79
CA ASP A 87 -3.16 1.98 -2.93
C ASP A 87 -2.09 0.99 -2.45
N PHE A 88 -0.81 1.30 -2.69
CA PHE A 88 0.29 0.49 -2.19
C PHE A 88 0.34 0.49 -0.66
N VAL A 89 0.23 1.66 0.00
CA VAL A 89 0.14 1.73 1.47
C VAL A 89 -1.11 1.02 1.97
N SER A 90 -2.24 1.15 1.28
CA SER A 90 -3.48 0.46 1.62
C SER A 90 -3.35 -1.06 1.56
N LEU A 91 -2.63 -1.58 0.55
CA LEU A 91 -2.31 -3.01 0.47
C LEU A 91 -1.47 -3.47 1.67
N LEU A 92 -0.40 -2.76 2.01
CA LEU A 92 0.45 -3.13 3.15
C LEU A 92 -0.34 -3.10 4.47
N TYR A 93 -1.14 -2.05 4.67
CA TYR A 93 -2.01 -1.92 5.83
C TYR A 93 -3.03 -3.06 5.93
N VAL A 94 -3.80 -3.31 4.86
CA VAL A 94 -4.80 -4.38 4.85
C VAL A 94 -4.17 -5.75 5.01
N TYR A 95 -3.00 -6.01 4.40
CA TYR A 95 -2.30 -7.28 4.58
C TYR A 95 -1.87 -7.47 6.03
N ASN A 96 -1.31 -6.44 6.67
CA ASN A 96 -0.97 -6.49 8.10
C ASN A 96 -2.20 -6.75 8.98
N GLU A 97 -3.32 -6.10 8.67
CA GLU A 97 -4.55 -6.27 9.41
C GLU A 97 -5.16 -7.65 9.18
N PHE A 98 -5.26 -8.13 7.94
CA PHE A 98 -6.07 -9.32 7.59
C PHE A 98 -5.35 -10.64 7.88
N ILE A 99 -4.02 -10.68 7.77
CA ILE A 99 -3.25 -11.89 7.99
C ILE A 99 -2.94 -12.05 9.48
N ASN A 100 -3.55 -13.06 10.11
CA ASN A 100 -3.38 -13.34 11.54
C ASN A 100 -2.19 -14.27 11.83
N VAL A 101 -1.53 -14.83 10.81
CA VAL A 101 -0.40 -15.75 11.00
C VAL A 101 0.90 -14.97 10.87
N ASP A 102 1.55 -14.71 12.01
CA ASP A 102 2.74 -13.85 12.08
C ASP A 102 3.88 -14.35 11.18
N VAL A 103 4.16 -15.65 11.17
CA VAL A 103 5.21 -16.23 10.31
C VAL A 103 4.99 -15.93 8.81
N VAL A 104 3.73 -15.97 8.35
CA VAL A 104 3.38 -15.67 6.94
C VAL A 104 3.52 -14.18 6.65
N LYS A 105 3.16 -13.35 7.64
CA LYS A 105 3.25 -11.91 7.58
C LYS A 105 4.71 -11.44 7.54
N GLU A 106 5.53 -11.88 8.50
CA GLU A 106 6.96 -11.62 8.59
C GLU A 106 7.69 -12.03 7.31
N LYS A 107 7.44 -13.25 6.81
CA LYS A 107 8.06 -13.72 5.56
C LYS A 107 7.75 -12.78 4.39
N ARG A 108 6.51 -12.28 4.30
CA ARG A 108 6.12 -11.38 3.21
C ARG A 108 6.73 -10.00 3.36
N PHE A 109 6.70 -9.40 4.55
CA PHE A 109 7.29 -8.08 4.76
C PHE A 109 8.82 -8.12 4.63
N LYS A 110 9.48 -9.20 5.05
CA LYS A 110 10.92 -9.41 4.80
C LYS A 110 11.25 -9.37 3.31
N GLN A 111 10.49 -10.07 2.46
CA GLN A 111 10.69 -10.03 1.01
C GLN A 111 10.51 -8.62 0.43
N ILE A 112 9.54 -7.87 0.95
CA ILE A 112 9.29 -6.49 0.52
C ILE A 112 10.44 -5.57 0.96
N GLN A 113 10.94 -5.74 2.19
CA GLN A 113 12.07 -4.98 2.71
C GLN A 113 13.35 -5.28 1.92
N GLU A 114 13.67 -6.56 1.67
CA GLU A 114 14.80 -6.97 0.83
C GLU A 114 14.72 -6.37 -0.59
N PHE A 115 13.52 -6.27 -1.15
CA PHE A 115 13.31 -5.62 -2.44
C PHE A 115 13.60 -4.11 -2.38
N ILE A 116 13.06 -3.40 -1.39
CA ILE A 116 13.24 -1.95 -1.23
C ILE A 116 14.70 -1.59 -0.95
N ASP A 117 15.36 -2.35 -0.07
CA ASP A 117 16.73 -2.06 0.36
C ASP A 117 17.79 -2.53 -0.65
N GLY A 118 17.45 -3.48 -1.51
CA GLY A 118 18.33 -4.00 -2.55
C GLY A 118 17.91 -3.57 -3.95
N CYS A 119 16.93 -4.29 -4.51
CA CYS A 119 16.58 -4.19 -5.92
C CYS A 119 16.15 -2.77 -6.33
N ALA A 120 15.35 -2.10 -5.50
CA ALA A 120 14.79 -0.78 -5.83
C ALA A 120 15.85 0.32 -5.91
N VAL A 121 16.99 0.16 -5.21
CA VAL A 121 18.10 1.13 -5.19
C VAL A 121 19.31 0.72 -6.00
N LYS A 122 19.27 -0.44 -6.69
CA LYS A 122 20.40 -1.00 -7.44
C LYS A 122 21.00 -0.03 -8.47
N ASN A 123 20.17 0.77 -9.12
CA ASN A 123 20.58 1.78 -10.11
C ASN A 123 20.07 3.17 -9.71
N LYS A 124 20.15 3.50 -8.41
CA LYS A 124 19.62 4.76 -7.88
C LYS A 124 20.21 6.00 -8.57
N GLU A 125 21.42 5.88 -9.11
CA GLU A 125 22.16 6.96 -9.77
C GLU A 125 21.39 7.51 -10.98
N TYR A 126 20.59 6.68 -11.65
CA TYR A 126 19.75 7.09 -12.78
C TYR A 126 18.66 8.09 -12.37
N PHE A 127 18.31 8.13 -11.07
CA PHE A 127 17.22 8.93 -10.53
C PHE A 127 17.71 9.98 -9.52
N ASP A 128 19.02 10.19 -9.38
CA ASP A 128 19.59 11.12 -8.40
C ASP A 128 19.07 12.55 -8.55
N LYS A 129 18.76 12.98 -9.78
CA LYS A 129 18.18 14.29 -10.09
C LYS A 129 16.65 14.33 -10.04
N ASN A 130 15.99 13.19 -9.85
CA ASN A 130 14.54 13.07 -9.83
C ASN A 130 14.01 13.05 -8.39
N GLU A 131 13.75 14.23 -7.83
CA GLU A 131 13.21 14.39 -6.48
C GLU A 131 11.86 13.68 -6.28
N CYS A 132 11.05 13.58 -7.32
CA CYS A 132 9.74 12.94 -7.25
C CYS A 132 9.89 11.45 -6.87
N ILE A 133 10.78 10.73 -7.58
CA ILE A 133 11.09 9.33 -7.33
C ILE A 133 11.78 9.16 -5.97
N LYS A 134 12.81 9.97 -5.68
CA LYS A 134 13.54 9.87 -4.41
C LYS A 134 12.63 10.04 -3.20
N THR A 135 11.80 11.07 -3.20
CA THR A 135 10.89 11.33 -2.08
C THR A 135 9.75 10.32 -2.00
N ALA A 136 9.33 9.70 -3.12
CA ALA A 136 8.38 8.59 -3.12
C ALA A 136 9.01 7.31 -2.52
N TYR A 137 10.24 6.98 -2.92
CA TYR A 137 11.02 5.89 -2.34
C TYR A 137 11.19 6.07 -0.83
N THR A 138 11.67 7.24 -0.38
CA THR A 138 11.86 7.51 1.05
C THR A 138 10.55 7.38 1.85
N PHE A 139 9.43 7.82 1.27
CA PHE A 139 8.12 7.66 1.90
C PHE A 139 7.73 6.17 2.02
N VAL A 140 7.84 5.40 0.93
CA VAL A 140 7.52 3.97 0.91
C VAL A 140 8.41 3.18 1.86
N LYS A 141 9.73 3.46 1.86
CA LYS A 141 10.69 2.84 2.76
C LYS A 141 10.31 3.04 4.22
N LYS A 142 10.01 4.28 4.64
CA LYS A 142 9.54 4.56 6.01
C LYS A 142 8.29 3.78 6.39
N VAL A 143 7.34 3.63 5.46
CA VAL A 143 6.13 2.84 5.72
C VAL A 143 6.47 1.36 5.93
N ILE A 144 7.34 0.79 5.11
CA ILE A 144 7.73 -0.62 5.20
C ILE A 144 8.56 -0.88 6.47
N ASP A 145 9.53 -0.01 6.77
CA ASP A 145 10.36 -0.11 7.97
C ASP A 145 9.48 -0.08 9.23
N TYR A 146 8.51 0.84 9.30
CA TYR A 146 7.55 0.91 10.43
C TYR A 146 6.68 -0.35 10.59
N ILE A 147 6.30 -1.01 9.49
CA ILE A 147 5.49 -2.25 9.55
C ILE A 147 6.36 -3.44 9.93
N TYR A 148 7.63 -3.43 9.53
CA TYR A 148 8.56 -4.54 9.75
C TYR A 148 9.20 -4.50 11.16
N GLU A 149 9.34 -3.32 11.76
CA GLU A 149 9.76 -3.21 13.15
C GLU A 149 8.73 -3.88 14.07
N PRO A 150 9.08 -4.97 14.78
CA PRO A 150 8.18 -5.58 15.74
C PRO A 150 7.98 -4.60 16.90
N CYS A 151 6.71 -4.36 17.27
CA CYS A 151 6.35 -3.78 18.56
C CYS A 151 7.01 -4.55 19.72
#